data_AF-A0AAW5TII6-F1
#
_entry.id   AF-A0AAW5TII6-F1
#
_cell.length_a   1.000
_cell.length_b   1.000
_cell.length_c   1.000
_cell.angle_alpha   90.00
_cell.angle_beta   90.00
_cell.angle_gamma   90.00
#
_symmetry.space_group_name_H-M   'P 1'
#
loop_
_entity.id
_entity.type
_entity.pdbx_description
1 polymer ?
#
loop_
_entity_poly.entity_id
_entity_poly.type
_entity_poly.pdbx_seq_one_letter_code
_entity_poly.pdbx_strand_id
1 'polypeptide(L)'
;MSNLSVNAIRFLGIDAIEKSKSGHPGVVMGAAPMAYDLFTKQMRVNPEVPNWVNRDRFVLSAGHGSMLLYALLHLSGFQDVTMDEIKHFRQWGSKTPGHPEFGHTAGVDATTGPLGQGISMATGFAQAERFLAAKYNREGYNIFDHYTYVICGDGDLMEGVSAEAASYAGLQKLDKLIVLYDSNDINLDGETKDSFTESVRDRYNA
;
A
#
# COMPACT_ATOMS: atom_id res chain seq x y z
N MET A 1 -3.92 18.97 -6.25
CA MET A 1 -2.94 18.29 -5.38
C MET A 1 -2.30 19.37 -4.51
N SER A 2 -2.28 19.20 -3.18
CA SER A 2 -1.67 20.19 -2.28
C SER A 2 -0.18 19.89 -2.14
N ASN A 3 0.68 20.78 -2.66
CA ASN A 3 2.14 20.63 -2.51
C ASN A 3 2.58 20.61 -1.04
N LEU A 4 1.91 21.39 -0.18
CA LEU A 4 2.20 21.40 1.25
C LEU A 4 1.88 20.04 1.89
N SER A 5 0.76 19.42 1.54
CA SER A 5 0.36 18.12 2.09
C SER A 5 1.25 16.98 1.58
N VAL A 6 1.58 16.98 0.29
CA VAL A 6 2.55 16.01 -0.27
C VAL A 6 3.91 16.16 0.41
N ASN A 7 4.38 17.39 0.60
CA ASN A 7 5.65 17.64 1.30
C ASN A 7 5.57 17.26 2.78
N ALA A 8 4.44 17.44 3.45
CA ALA A 8 4.26 16.98 4.82
C ALA A 8 4.47 15.46 4.93
N ILE A 9 3.92 14.67 4.00
CA ILE A 9 4.16 13.21 3.94
C ILE A 9 5.65 12.92 3.75
N ARG A 10 6.31 13.61 2.80
CA ARG A 10 7.74 13.43 2.53
C ARG A 10 8.60 13.71 3.76
N PHE A 11 8.41 14.88 4.38
CA PHE A 11 9.24 15.31 5.50
C PHE A 11 8.97 14.51 6.78
N LEU A 12 7.73 14.10 7.06
CA LEU A 12 7.46 13.16 8.16
C LEU A 12 8.25 11.86 7.99
N GLY A 13 8.30 11.31 6.78
CA GLY A 13 9.05 10.09 6.51
C GLY A 13 10.56 10.30 6.59
N ILE A 14 11.09 11.36 5.96
CA ILE A 14 12.53 11.67 5.99
C ILE A 14 13.01 11.88 7.43
N ASP A 15 12.31 12.70 8.21
CA ASP A 15 12.72 13.04 9.58
C ASP A 15 12.68 11.81 10.51
N ALA A 16 11.66 10.95 10.36
CA ALA A 16 11.56 9.72 11.14
C ALA A 16 12.65 8.70 10.78
N ILE A 17 12.96 8.54 9.48
CA ILE A 17 14.03 7.66 8.99
C ILE A 17 15.40 8.16 9.47
N GLU A 18 15.65 9.47 9.40
CA GLU A 18 16.90 10.06 9.87
C GLU A 18 17.05 9.86 11.39
N LYS A 19 15.98 10.15 12.15
CA LYS A 19 15.97 9.97 13.60
C LYS A 19 16.22 8.52 14.03
N SER A 20 15.63 7.56 13.34
CA SER A 20 15.82 6.13 13.63
C SER A 20 17.18 5.61 13.16
N LYS A 21 17.89 6.38 12.30
CA LYS A 21 19.11 5.97 11.60
C LYS A 21 18.92 4.73 10.73
N SER A 22 17.70 4.49 10.28
CA SER A 22 17.32 3.27 9.56
C SER A 22 16.02 3.46 8.77
N GLY A 23 16.01 3.09 7.49
CA GLY A 23 14.81 3.12 6.67
C GLY A 23 15.08 3.39 5.20
N HIS A 24 14.01 3.60 4.43
CA HIS A 24 14.07 3.68 2.97
C HIS A 24 13.37 4.97 2.49
N PRO A 25 14.12 6.08 2.32
CA PRO A 25 13.51 7.38 2.00
C PRO A 25 13.07 7.51 0.54
N GLY A 26 13.68 6.75 -0.39
CA GLY A 26 13.42 6.86 -1.84
C GLY A 26 11.95 6.72 -2.20
N VAL A 27 11.34 5.58 -1.86
CA VAL A 27 9.92 5.28 -2.10
C VAL A 27 8.99 6.28 -1.41
N VAL A 28 9.34 6.79 -0.22
CA VAL A 28 8.53 7.82 0.46
C VAL A 28 8.48 9.09 -0.37
N MET A 29 9.61 9.53 -0.93
CA MET A 29 9.69 10.74 -1.74
C MET A 29 8.98 10.61 -3.08
N GLY A 30 9.18 9.46 -3.74
CA GLY A 30 8.64 9.15 -5.07
C GLY A 30 7.14 8.92 -5.07
N ALA A 31 6.64 8.07 -4.17
CA ALA A 31 5.25 7.64 -4.13
C ALA A 31 4.30 8.59 -3.36
N ALA A 32 4.82 9.57 -2.60
CA ALA A 32 3.99 10.52 -1.84
C ALA A 32 2.88 11.22 -2.67
N PRO A 33 3.11 11.69 -3.92
CA PRO A 33 2.06 12.32 -4.72
C PRO A 33 0.89 11.37 -5.01
N MET A 34 1.18 10.14 -5.47
CA MET A 34 0.12 9.18 -5.79
C MET A 34 -0.60 8.69 -4.54
N ALA A 35 0.13 8.50 -3.44
CA ALA A 35 -0.45 8.06 -2.18
C ALA A 35 -1.32 9.16 -1.54
N TYR A 36 -0.91 10.43 -1.63
CA TYR A 36 -1.72 11.58 -1.21
C TYR A 36 -3.05 11.63 -1.98
N ASP A 37 -2.99 11.59 -3.31
CA ASP A 37 -4.20 11.67 -4.14
C ASP A 37 -5.13 10.47 -3.88
N LEU A 38 -4.57 9.27 -3.67
CA LEU A 38 -5.33 8.09 -3.27
C LEU A 38 -6.05 8.29 -1.92
N PHE A 39 -5.31 8.58 -0.85
CA PHE A 39 -5.86 8.65 0.51
C PHE A 39 -6.81 9.82 0.73
N THR A 40 -6.62 10.94 0.02
CA THR A 40 -7.43 12.15 0.25
C THR A 40 -8.63 12.29 -0.67
N LYS A 41 -8.66 11.56 -1.80
CA LYS A 41 -9.72 11.75 -2.82
C LYS A 41 -10.45 10.47 -3.20
N GLN A 42 -9.81 9.31 -3.11
CA GLN A 42 -10.35 8.07 -3.66
C GLN A 42 -10.77 7.09 -2.56
N MET A 43 -9.95 6.95 -1.52
CA MET A 43 -10.19 5.95 -0.49
C MET A 43 -11.34 6.32 0.44
N ARG A 44 -12.24 5.34 0.65
CA ARG A 44 -13.30 5.38 1.64
C ARG A 44 -12.87 4.60 2.89
N VAL A 45 -12.32 5.32 3.85
CA VAL A 45 -11.92 4.78 5.16
C VAL A 45 -12.47 5.65 6.28
N ASN A 46 -12.67 5.05 7.47
CA ASN A 46 -12.94 5.79 8.69
C ASN A 46 -11.82 5.48 9.71
N PRO A 47 -10.91 6.43 9.99
CA PRO A 47 -9.83 6.27 10.96
C PRO A 47 -10.32 5.97 12.38
N GLU A 48 -11.54 6.41 12.74
CA GLU A 48 -12.16 6.12 14.04
C GLU A 48 -12.70 4.68 14.12
N VAL A 49 -12.93 4.04 12.96
CA VAL A 49 -13.43 2.66 12.85
C VAL A 49 -12.54 1.87 11.87
N PRO A 50 -11.26 1.63 12.22
CA PRO A 50 -10.28 1.03 11.31
C PRO A 50 -10.62 -0.40 10.89
N ASN A 51 -11.56 -1.05 11.59
CA ASN A 51 -12.06 -2.39 11.31
C ASN A 51 -13.41 -2.40 10.56
N TRP A 52 -13.90 -1.25 10.06
CA TRP A 52 -15.13 -1.20 9.27
C TRP A 52 -15.06 -2.18 8.09
N VAL A 53 -16.01 -3.12 8.04
CA VAL A 53 -15.95 -4.26 7.10
C VAL A 53 -16.06 -3.86 5.62
N ASN A 54 -16.70 -2.74 5.29
CA ASN A 54 -16.90 -2.28 3.91
C ASN A 54 -16.05 -1.06 3.56
N ARG A 55 -14.97 -0.79 4.29
CA ARG A 55 -14.00 0.24 3.90
C ARG A 55 -13.16 -0.24 2.72
N ASP A 56 -12.60 0.71 1.97
CA ASP A 56 -11.56 0.39 0.98
C ASP A 56 -10.33 -0.20 1.68
N ARG A 57 -9.68 -1.15 1.01
CA ARG A 57 -8.47 -1.82 1.49
C ARG A 57 -7.26 -1.18 0.85
N PHE A 58 -6.19 -1.01 1.62
CA PHE A 58 -4.92 -0.51 1.11
C PHE A 58 -3.77 -1.40 1.55
N VAL A 59 -3.01 -1.90 0.58
CA VAL A 59 -1.79 -2.68 0.81
C VAL A 59 -0.59 -1.92 0.24
N LEU A 60 0.44 -1.70 1.05
CA LEU A 60 1.74 -1.25 0.55
C LEU A 60 2.60 -2.49 0.25
N SER A 61 2.58 -2.99 -0.98
CA SER A 61 3.36 -4.19 -1.36
C SER A 61 4.86 -3.95 -1.25
N ALA A 62 5.29 -2.76 -1.67
CA ALA A 62 6.63 -2.23 -1.43
C ALA A 62 6.81 -1.85 0.06
N GLY A 63 6.66 -2.83 0.96
CA GLY A 63 6.57 -2.64 2.41
C GLY A 63 7.80 -1.97 3.03
N HIS A 64 8.94 -1.95 2.33
CA HIS A 64 10.12 -1.20 2.75
C HIS A 64 9.84 0.32 2.86
N GLY A 65 8.84 0.82 2.13
CA GLY A 65 8.32 2.19 2.23
C GLY A 65 7.39 2.44 3.41
N SER A 66 7.50 1.68 4.49
CA SER A 66 6.63 1.72 5.67
C SER A 66 6.35 3.13 6.22
N MET A 67 7.34 4.03 6.23
CA MET A 67 7.11 5.41 6.66
C MET A 67 6.16 6.21 5.77
N LEU A 68 6.02 5.89 4.48
CA LEU A 68 4.97 6.45 3.64
C LEU A 68 3.60 6.09 4.20
N LEU A 69 3.37 4.81 4.51
CA LEU A 69 2.13 4.33 5.08
C LEU A 69 1.88 4.96 6.46
N TYR A 70 2.86 4.98 7.36
CA TYR A 70 2.67 5.57 8.68
C TYR A 70 2.40 7.06 8.63
N ALA A 71 3.07 7.82 7.74
CA ALA A 71 2.76 9.23 7.54
C ALA A 71 1.30 9.43 7.04
N LEU A 72 0.83 8.59 6.12
CA LEU A 72 -0.55 8.63 5.64
C LEU A 72 -1.55 8.29 6.73
N LEU A 73 -1.30 7.24 7.54
CA LEU A 73 -2.17 6.86 8.65
C LEU A 73 -2.22 7.96 9.73
N HIS A 74 -1.07 8.53 10.07
CA HIS A 74 -0.98 9.64 11.02
C HIS A 74 -1.80 10.85 10.55
N LEU A 75 -1.56 11.30 9.32
CA LEU A 75 -2.23 12.46 8.74
C LEU A 75 -3.72 12.21 8.46
N SER A 76 -4.11 10.95 8.28
CA SER A 76 -5.52 10.56 8.15
C SER A 76 -6.22 10.48 9.50
N GLY A 77 -5.51 10.51 10.64
CA GLY A 77 -6.09 10.53 11.98
C GLY A 77 -6.26 9.14 12.62
N PHE A 78 -5.52 8.12 12.17
CA PHE A 78 -5.50 6.82 12.86
C PHE A 78 -4.84 6.98 14.24
N GLN A 79 -5.57 6.62 15.30
CA GLN A 79 -5.15 6.90 16.68
C GLN A 79 -3.89 6.14 17.11
N ASP A 80 -3.64 4.96 16.54
CA ASP A 80 -2.45 4.15 16.81
C ASP A 80 -1.17 4.77 16.25
N VAL A 81 -1.26 5.72 15.30
CA VAL A 81 -0.09 6.33 14.64
C VAL A 81 -0.01 7.79 15.00
N THR A 82 0.31 8.06 16.27
CA THR A 82 0.53 9.41 16.77
C THR A 82 1.84 10.00 16.25
N MET A 83 2.03 11.31 16.43
CA MET A 83 3.33 11.95 16.17
C MET A 83 4.46 11.34 17.00
N ASP A 84 4.17 10.85 18.21
CA ASP A 84 5.19 10.19 19.02
C ASP A 84 5.54 8.81 18.50
N GLU A 85 4.58 8.06 17.96
CA GLU A 85 4.88 6.80 17.26
C GLU A 85 5.73 7.05 16.01
N ILE A 86 5.42 8.07 15.20
CA ILE A 86 6.26 8.48 14.07
C ILE A 86 7.72 8.76 14.51
N LYS A 87 7.92 9.44 15.65
CA LYS A 87 9.26 9.69 16.21
C LYS A 87 9.95 8.42 16.74
N HIS A 88 9.20 7.36 17.03
CA HIS A 88 9.70 6.06 17.48
C HIS A 88 9.77 5.03 16.34
N PHE A 89 9.76 5.47 15.08
CA PHE A 89 9.95 4.58 13.94
C PHE A 89 11.15 3.63 14.12
N ARG A 90 10.90 2.34 13.87
CA ARG A 90 11.89 1.24 14.04
C ARG A 90 12.46 1.07 15.44
N GLN A 91 11.88 1.70 16.46
CA GLN A 91 12.31 1.52 17.84
C GLN A 91 11.54 0.38 18.51
N TRP A 92 12.17 -0.23 19.51
CA TRP A 92 11.60 -1.34 20.26
C TRP A 92 10.22 -0.98 20.83
N GLY A 93 9.23 -1.83 20.59
CA GLY A 93 7.86 -1.66 21.11
C GLY A 93 7.02 -0.60 20.41
N SER A 94 7.57 0.14 19.44
CA SER A 94 6.79 1.12 18.66
C SER A 94 5.71 0.46 17.82
N LYS A 95 4.63 1.21 17.53
CA LYS A 95 3.57 0.91 16.57
C LYS A 95 3.96 1.24 15.14
N THR A 96 5.22 1.58 14.89
CA THR A 96 5.76 1.90 13.57
C THR A 96 7.01 1.04 13.29
N PRO A 97 6.84 -0.29 13.14
CA PRO A 97 7.95 -1.20 12.85
C PRO A 97 8.55 -0.95 11.46
N GLY A 98 9.72 -1.55 11.19
CA GLY A 98 10.49 -1.27 9.97
C GLY A 98 9.81 -1.65 8.66
N HIS A 99 8.89 -2.61 8.70
CA HIS A 99 7.95 -2.96 7.64
C HIS A 99 6.53 -3.03 8.25
N PRO A 100 5.45 -2.85 7.47
CA PRO A 100 4.09 -2.89 8.00
C PRO A 100 3.77 -4.27 8.59
N GLU A 101 3.16 -4.29 9.78
CA GLU A 101 2.76 -5.51 10.48
C GLU A 101 1.25 -5.47 10.79
N PHE A 102 0.48 -6.37 10.17
CA PHE A 102 -0.95 -6.53 10.40
C PHE A 102 -1.22 -6.92 11.86
N GLY A 103 -2.22 -6.29 12.46
CA GLY A 103 -2.59 -6.51 13.87
C GLY A 103 -1.68 -5.80 14.88
N HIS A 104 -0.50 -5.35 14.47
CA HIS A 104 0.38 -4.55 15.32
C HIS A 104 0.04 -3.06 15.26
N THR A 105 -0.18 -2.53 14.04
CA THR A 105 -0.51 -1.11 13.78
C THR A 105 -1.91 -0.98 13.18
N ALA A 106 -2.84 -0.27 13.81
CA ALA A 106 -4.16 -0.04 13.20
C ALA A 106 -4.07 0.70 11.87
N GLY A 107 -4.84 0.26 10.88
CA GLY A 107 -4.82 0.79 9.51
C GLY A 107 -3.87 0.05 8.55
N VAL A 108 -3.03 -0.86 9.05
CA VAL A 108 -2.25 -1.79 8.21
C VAL A 108 -3.11 -3.01 7.88
N ASP A 109 -3.44 -3.20 6.59
CA ASP A 109 -4.26 -4.34 6.14
C ASP A 109 -3.49 -5.65 5.94
N ALA A 110 -2.17 -5.58 5.74
CA ALA A 110 -1.33 -6.75 5.51
C ALA A 110 0.10 -6.57 6.03
N THR A 111 0.68 -7.62 6.59
CA THR A 111 2.11 -7.66 6.88
C THR A 111 2.87 -7.78 5.57
N THR A 112 3.66 -6.78 5.24
CA THR A 112 4.44 -6.71 3.99
C THR A 112 5.92 -6.49 4.32
N GLY A 113 6.79 -6.64 3.33
CA GLY A 113 8.24 -6.65 3.53
C GLY A 113 8.90 -7.64 2.57
N PRO A 114 8.48 -8.92 2.58
CA PRO A 114 8.75 -9.84 1.47
C PRO A 114 8.04 -9.33 0.22
N LEU A 115 8.82 -8.99 -0.81
CA LEU A 115 8.32 -8.42 -2.07
C LEU A 115 7.37 -9.40 -2.79
N GLY A 116 6.44 -8.87 -3.57
CA GLY A 116 5.45 -9.63 -4.35
C GLY A 116 4.28 -10.17 -3.52
N GLN A 117 4.45 -10.39 -2.22
CA GLN A 117 3.38 -10.91 -1.35
C GLN A 117 2.24 -9.91 -1.14
N GLY A 118 2.53 -8.60 -1.05
CA GLY A 118 1.51 -7.58 -0.82
C GLY A 118 0.48 -7.49 -1.95
N ILE A 119 0.93 -7.39 -3.20
CA ILE A 119 0.06 -7.40 -4.39
C ILE A 119 -0.70 -8.72 -4.54
N SER A 120 -0.09 -9.83 -4.14
CA SER A 120 -0.75 -11.15 -4.12
C SER A 120 -1.86 -11.23 -3.07
N MET A 121 -1.63 -10.71 -1.86
CA MET A 121 -2.67 -10.59 -0.84
C MET A 121 -3.77 -9.60 -1.21
N ALA A 122 -3.42 -8.47 -1.85
CA ALA A 122 -4.40 -7.51 -2.39
C ALA A 122 -5.34 -8.18 -3.41
N THR A 123 -4.82 -9.06 -4.25
CA THR A 123 -5.63 -9.90 -5.15
C THR A 123 -6.64 -10.75 -4.35
N GLY A 124 -6.21 -11.32 -3.22
CA GLY A 124 -7.10 -12.05 -2.29
C GLY A 124 -8.19 -11.16 -1.67
N PHE A 125 -7.87 -9.93 -1.26
CA PHE A 125 -8.86 -8.97 -0.74
C PHE A 125 -9.93 -8.64 -1.79
N ALA A 126 -9.53 -8.36 -3.04
CA ALA A 126 -10.47 -8.09 -4.13
C ALA A 126 -11.33 -9.32 -4.47
N GLN A 127 -10.74 -10.52 -4.46
CA GLN A 127 -11.50 -11.77 -4.62
C GLN A 127 -12.54 -11.97 -3.50
N ALA A 128 -12.18 -11.65 -2.25
CA ALA A 128 -13.08 -11.76 -1.12
C ALA A 128 -14.24 -10.75 -1.20
N GLU A 129 -13.97 -9.49 -1.56
CA GLU A 129 -15.01 -8.48 -1.79
C GLU A 129 -16.02 -8.95 -2.82
N ARG A 130 -15.54 -9.41 -3.99
CA ARG A 130 -16.40 -9.87 -5.08
C ARG A 130 -17.27 -11.05 -4.65
N PHE A 131 -16.68 -12.00 -3.92
CA PHE A 131 -17.42 -13.15 -3.38
C PHE A 131 -18.51 -12.72 -2.39
N LEU A 132 -18.18 -11.84 -1.45
CA LEU A 132 -19.13 -11.36 -0.44
C LEU A 132 -20.24 -10.52 -1.06
N ALA A 133 -19.92 -9.66 -2.03
CA ALA A 133 -20.88 -8.89 -2.79
C ALA A 133 -21.87 -9.82 -3.52
N ALA A 134 -21.37 -10.82 -4.26
CA ALA A 134 -22.21 -11.79 -4.97
C ALA A 134 -23.11 -12.61 -4.02
N LYS A 135 -22.60 -12.93 -2.82
CA LYS A 135 -23.33 -13.74 -1.83
C LYS A 135 -24.41 -12.94 -1.10
N TYR A 136 -24.10 -11.71 -0.70
CA TYR A 136 -24.91 -10.97 0.28
C TYR A 136 -25.63 -9.73 -0.26
N ASN A 137 -25.17 -9.12 -1.35
CA ASN A 137 -25.88 -7.96 -1.90
C ASN A 137 -27.25 -8.37 -2.43
N ARG A 138 -28.23 -7.48 -2.31
CA ARG A 138 -29.60 -7.62 -2.83
C ARG A 138 -29.99 -6.32 -3.53
N GLU A 139 -31.04 -6.34 -4.34
CA GLU A 139 -31.57 -5.15 -4.96
C GLU A 139 -31.88 -4.08 -3.89
N GLY A 140 -31.28 -2.88 -4.03
CA GLY A 140 -31.37 -1.80 -3.06
C GLY A 140 -30.46 -1.92 -1.82
N TYR A 141 -29.71 -3.02 -1.66
CA TYR A 141 -28.86 -3.29 -0.50
C TYR A 141 -27.45 -3.78 -0.92
N ASN A 142 -26.57 -2.83 -1.23
CA ASN A 142 -25.16 -3.10 -1.54
C ASN A 142 -24.31 -3.09 -0.26
N ILE A 143 -24.28 -4.23 0.43
CA ILE A 143 -23.61 -4.39 1.73
C ILE A 143 -22.09 -4.43 1.56
N PHE A 144 -21.60 -5.12 0.52
CA PHE A 144 -20.19 -5.17 0.14
C PHE A 144 -20.02 -4.46 -1.20
N ASP A 145 -19.31 -3.35 -1.16
CA ASP A 145 -19.01 -2.53 -2.31
C ASP A 145 -17.82 -1.63 -1.98
N HIS A 146 -16.61 -2.17 -2.09
CA HIS A 146 -15.38 -1.44 -1.77
C HIS A 146 -14.23 -1.83 -2.70
N TYR A 147 -13.25 -0.95 -2.84
CA TYR A 147 -12.06 -1.19 -3.64
C TYR A 147 -10.95 -1.82 -2.81
N THR A 148 -10.01 -2.43 -3.52
CA THR A 148 -8.69 -2.80 -2.98
C THR A 148 -7.63 -2.08 -3.79
N TYR A 149 -6.86 -1.24 -3.10
CA TYR A 149 -5.74 -0.51 -3.68
C TYR A 149 -4.43 -1.13 -3.21
N VAL A 150 -3.45 -1.19 -4.10
CA VAL A 150 -2.10 -1.61 -3.76
C VAL A 150 -1.08 -0.68 -4.39
N ILE A 151 -0.08 -0.26 -3.62
CA ILE A 151 1.13 0.36 -4.16
C ILE A 151 2.23 -0.72 -4.23
N CYS A 152 2.81 -0.92 -5.41
CA CYS A 152 3.94 -1.82 -5.63
C CYS A 152 5.10 -1.10 -6.33
N GLY A 153 6.30 -1.69 -6.28
CA GLY A 153 7.47 -1.21 -7.00
C GLY A 153 8.05 -2.29 -7.92
N ASP A 154 9.19 -1.99 -8.55
CA ASP A 154 9.87 -2.92 -9.48
C ASP A 154 10.15 -4.28 -8.85
N GLY A 155 10.63 -4.28 -7.60
CA GLY A 155 10.94 -5.52 -6.87
C GLY A 155 9.72 -6.41 -6.66
N ASP A 156 8.52 -5.85 -6.51
CA ASP A 156 7.30 -6.67 -6.45
C ASP A 156 7.02 -7.32 -7.80
N LEU A 157 7.22 -6.59 -8.90
CA LEU A 157 6.91 -7.04 -10.26
C LEU A 157 7.93 -8.02 -10.84
N MET A 158 9.12 -8.11 -10.25
CA MET A 158 10.12 -9.15 -10.55
C MET A 158 9.81 -10.48 -9.85
N GLU A 159 9.08 -10.46 -8.74
CA GLU A 159 8.76 -11.67 -7.97
C GLU A 159 7.69 -12.50 -8.68
N GLY A 160 7.97 -13.79 -8.90
CA GLY A 160 7.08 -14.69 -9.66
C GLY A 160 5.67 -14.83 -9.06
N VAL A 161 5.55 -14.73 -7.72
CA VAL A 161 4.26 -14.77 -7.03
C VAL A 161 3.33 -13.61 -7.47
N SER A 162 3.90 -12.45 -7.81
CA SER A 162 3.11 -11.32 -8.32
C SER A 162 2.54 -11.60 -9.71
N ALA A 163 3.28 -12.34 -10.55
CA ALA A 163 2.83 -12.71 -11.88
C ALA A 163 1.73 -13.78 -11.82
N GLU A 164 1.84 -14.75 -10.91
CA GLU A 164 0.77 -15.72 -10.62
C GLU A 164 -0.51 -15.00 -10.17
N ALA A 165 -0.39 -14.05 -9.24
CA ALA A 165 -1.51 -13.28 -8.74
C ALA A 165 -2.14 -12.39 -9.84
N ALA A 166 -1.33 -11.71 -10.65
CA ALA A 166 -1.81 -10.87 -11.75
C ALA A 166 -2.54 -11.70 -12.81
N SER A 167 -2.00 -12.85 -13.19
CA SER A 167 -2.64 -13.80 -14.11
C SER A 167 -4.00 -14.26 -13.59
N TYR A 168 -4.06 -14.64 -12.30
CA TYR A 168 -5.32 -14.99 -11.65
C TYR A 168 -6.31 -13.81 -11.63
N ALA A 169 -5.86 -12.61 -11.27
CA ALA A 169 -6.71 -11.41 -11.19
C ALA A 169 -7.32 -11.07 -12.56
N GLY A 170 -6.53 -11.18 -13.64
CA GLY A 170 -6.98 -10.99 -15.02
C GLY A 170 -8.03 -12.02 -15.43
N LEU A 171 -7.76 -13.31 -15.20
CA LEU A 171 -8.71 -14.40 -15.45
C LEU A 171 -10.03 -14.18 -14.71
N GLN A 172 -9.95 -13.78 -13.44
CA GLN A 172 -11.10 -13.53 -12.60
C GLN A 172 -11.80 -12.20 -12.90
N LYS A 173 -11.20 -11.28 -13.66
CA LYS A 173 -11.76 -9.95 -13.92
C LYS A 173 -12.06 -9.19 -12.61
N LEU A 174 -11.07 -9.09 -11.74
CA LEU A 174 -11.18 -8.35 -10.47
C LEU A 174 -11.14 -6.84 -10.74
N ASP A 175 -12.28 -6.27 -11.14
CA ASP A 175 -12.47 -4.88 -11.55
C ASP A 175 -12.29 -3.85 -10.42
N LYS A 176 -12.41 -4.28 -9.15
CA LYS A 176 -12.17 -3.45 -7.96
C LYS A 176 -10.77 -3.60 -7.36
N LEU A 177 -9.84 -4.29 -8.04
CA LEU A 177 -8.42 -4.30 -7.71
C LEU A 177 -7.69 -3.22 -8.52
N ILE A 178 -7.08 -2.25 -7.83
CA ILE A 178 -6.35 -1.15 -8.47
C ILE A 178 -4.89 -1.18 -8.01
N VAL A 179 -3.98 -1.39 -8.96
CA VAL A 179 -2.53 -1.43 -8.74
C VAL A 179 -1.91 -0.10 -9.14
N LEU A 180 -1.22 0.54 -8.21
CA LEU A 180 -0.43 1.75 -8.39
C LEU A 180 1.05 1.34 -8.39
N TYR A 181 1.67 1.39 -9.55
CA TYR A 181 3.07 0.99 -9.72
C TYR A 181 3.99 2.22 -9.65
N ASP A 182 4.84 2.27 -8.62
CA ASP A 182 5.94 3.24 -8.51
C ASP A 182 7.08 2.84 -9.45
N SER A 183 6.91 3.16 -10.73
CA SER A 183 7.92 2.94 -11.77
C SER A 183 8.94 4.08 -11.75
N ASN A 184 10.11 3.82 -11.16
CA ASN A 184 11.15 4.84 -10.94
C ASN A 184 12.53 4.44 -11.51
N ASP A 185 12.58 3.32 -12.23
CA ASP A 185 13.77 2.77 -12.90
C ASP A 185 14.93 2.38 -11.95
N ILE A 186 14.71 2.30 -10.64
CA ILE A 186 15.73 1.98 -9.62
C ILE A 186 15.31 0.78 -8.77
N ASN A 187 16.26 -0.13 -8.55
CA ASN A 187 16.18 -1.18 -7.53
C ASN A 187 17.32 -1.02 -6.50
N LEU A 188 17.49 -2.00 -5.60
CA LEU A 188 18.50 -1.92 -4.54
C LEU A 188 19.95 -1.93 -5.09
N ASP A 189 20.21 -2.71 -6.14
CA ASP A 189 21.54 -2.88 -6.72
C ASP A 189 21.89 -1.78 -7.75
N GLY A 190 20.91 -1.02 -8.24
CA GLY A 190 21.13 0.09 -9.16
C GLY A 190 19.97 0.33 -10.11
N GLU A 191 20.29 0.64 -11.36
CA GLU A 191 19.29 0.87 -12.40
C GLU A 191 18.60 -0.45 -12.81
N THR A 192 17.29 -0.41 -12.95
CA THR A 192 16.48 -1.56 -13.39
C THR A 192 16.93 -2.12 -14.74
N LYS A 193 17.49 -1.30 -15.63
CA LYS A 193 17.97 -1.75 -16.95
C LYS A 193 18.98 -2.91 -16.90
N ASP A 194 19.67 -3.08 -15.77
CA ASP A 194 20.68 -4.12 -15.59
C ASP A 194 20.07 -5.49 -15.22
N SER A 195 18.79 -5.54 -14.83
CA SER A 195 18.12 -6.78 -14.37
C SER A 195 16.63 -6.93 -14.75
N PHE A 196 15.96 -5.86 -15.19
CA PHE A 196 14.52 -5.79 -15.44
C PHE A 196 14.22 -4.80 -16.57
N THR A 197 14.06 -5.34 -17.79
CA THR A 197 13.88 -4.57 -19.03
C THR A 197 12.64 -4.96 -19.82
N GLU A 198 11.76 -5.76 -19.22
CA GLU A 198 10.53 -6.22 -19.87
C GLU A 198 9.52 -5.08 -20.07
N SER A 199 8.59 -5.29 -21.00
CA SER A 199 7.41 -4.43 -21.12
C SER A 199 6.37 -4.85 -20.08
N VAL A 200 6.41 -4.22 -18.89
CA VAL A 200 5.41 -4.43 -17.83
C VAL A 200 3.99 -4.20 -18.36
N ARG A 201 3.81 -3.15 -19.17
CA ARG A 201 2.51 -2.84 -19.78
C ARG A 201 1.99 -3.98 -20.64
N ASP A 202 2.82 -4.54 -21.52
CA ASP A 202 2.37 -5.60 -22.41
C ASP A 202 2.11 -6.90 -21.64
N ARG A 203 2.91 -7.20 -20.62
CA ARG A 203 2.65 -8.34 -19.72
C ARG A 203 1.31 -8.23 -19.00
N TYR A 204 0.94 -7.04 -18.52
CA TYR A 204 -0.33 -6.82 -17.82
C TYR A 204 -1.55 -6.74 -18.77
N ASN A 205 -1.34 -6.52 -20.07
CA ASN A 205 -2.40 -6.53 -21.07
C ASN A 205 -2.71 -7.92 -21.64
N ALA A 206 -1.78 -8.87 -21.52
CA ALA A 206 -1.88 -10.24 -22.05
C ALA A 206 -2.89 -11.11 -21.29
#